data_AF-A0A167ZH09-F1
#
_entry.id   AF-A0A167ZH09-F1
#
_cell.length_a   1.000
_cell.length_b   1.000
_cell.length_c   1.000
_cell.angle_alpha   90.00
_cell.angle_beta   90.00
_cell.angle_gamma   90.00
#
_symmetry.space_group_name_H-M   'P 1'
#
loop_
_entity.id
_entity.type
_entity.pdbx_description
1 polymer ?
#
loop_
_entity_poly.entity_id
_entity_poly.type
_entity_poly.pdbx_seq_one_letter_code
_entity_poly.pdbx_strand_id
1 'polypeptide(L)'
;MADITLKISARGKKLPNITPSTTISLPPTDSLKSLYTRVADITGLSIHRLRLTYKSPTNAAINIHLDPAKESATLDSAGLKEGSTVHVKDLGPQLAWRTVYIIEYLGPLLIHPLTLFYLRPYIYKNAAEVAPSSLQYLLCYILVLHFIKRELETIFVHQFSLATMPARNIFRNSAHYWILSGLNVAYWVYSPSAKAATTSPNPLLLYPGLLLFIAGELANFNTHMTLKRLRKPGSTAP
;
A
#
# COMPACT_ATOMS: atom_id res chain seq x y z
N MET A 1 2.47 22.39 33.77
CA MET A 1 3.66 21.53 33.70
C MET A 1 4.71 22.26 32.89
N ALA A 2 5.98 22.19 33.26
CA ALA A 2 7.05 22.84 32.50
C ALA A 2 7.27 22.11 31.17
N ASP A 3 7.60 22.87 30.12
CA ASP A 3 7.97 22.32 28.82
C ASP A 3 9.25 21.49 28.94
N ILE A 4 9.34 20.42 28.15
CA ILE A 4 10.58 19.66 27.99
C ILE A 4 11.33 20.10 26.73
N THR A 5 12.63 20.28 26.83
CA THR A 5 13.51 20.63 25.72
C THR A 5 14.16 19.37 25.14
N LEU A 6 13.87 19.10 23.87
CA LEU A 6 14.37 17.96 23.11
C LEU A 6 15.49 18.41 22.15
N LYS A 7 16.57 17.65 22.07
CA LYS A 7 17.66 17.87 21.10
C LYS A 7 17.33 17.16 19.80
N ILE A 8 17.36 17.86 18.67
CA ILE A 8 17.06 17.31 17.35
C ILE A 8 18.36 17.07 16.60
N SER A 9 18.56 15.85 16.12
CA SER A 9 19.76 15.48 15.38
C SER A 9 19.43 14.73 14.10
N ALA A 10 20.14 15.05 13.02
CA ALA A 10 19.99 14.33 11.76
C ALA A 10 20.64 12.94 11.83
N ARG A 11 19.98 11.93 11.28
CA ARG A 11 20.51 10.56 11.16
C ARG A 11 20.68 10.18 9.69
N GLY A 12 21.92 9.99 9.29
CA GLY A 12 22.28 9.61 7.92
C GLY A 12 22.62 10.84 7.07
N LYS A 13 21.83 11.09 6.01
CA LYS A 13 22.06 12.26 5.13
C LYS A 13 21.83 13.56 5.90
N LYS A 14 22.57 14.61 5.52
CA LYS A 14 22.32 15.97 6.02
C LYS A 14 20.87 16.35 5.72
N LEU A 15 20.16 16.81 6.74
CA LEU A 15 18.81 17.34 6.62
C LEU A 15 18.86 18.86 6.49
N PRO A 16 17.96 19.48 5.71
CA PRO A 16 17.87 20.93 5.66
C PRO A 16 17.62 21.50 7.05
N ASN A 17 18.29 22.61 7.38
CA ASN A 17 18.04 23.44 8.57
C ASN A 17 18.17 22.77 9.95
N ILE A 18 18.62 21.50 10.03
CA ILE A 18 18.98 20.86 11.30
C ILE A 18 20.47 21.09 11.56
N THR A 19 20.76 21.84 12.61
CA THR A 19 22.11 22.05 13.16
C THR A 19 22.29 21.25 14.45
N PRO A 20 23.54 21.00 14.90
CA PRO A 20 23.79 20.32 16.18
C PRO A 20 23.17 21.00 17.40
N SER A 21 22.82 22.28 17.28
CA SER A 21 22.18 23.10 18.32
C SER A 21 20.65 23.15 18.23
N THR A 22 20.03 22.49 17.24
CA THR A 22 18.57 22.53 17.09
C THR A 22 17.87 21.85 18.27
N THR A 23 17.07 22.62 19.00
CA THR A 23 16.23 22.13 20.08
C THR A 23 14.77 22.48 19.85
N ILE A 24 13.86 21.67 20.39
CA ILE A 24 12.43 21.89 20.36
C ILE A 24 11.91 21.79 21.80
N SER A 25 11.24 22.82 22.28
CA SER A 25 10.56 22.81 23.58
C SER A 25 9.06 22.60 23.39
N LEU A 26 8.51 21.61 24.10
CA LEU A 26 7.12 21.18 24.00
C LEU A 26 6.59 20.73 25.37
N PRO A 27 5.30 20.94 25.68
CA PRO A 27 4.68 20.37 26.86
C PRO A 27 4.74 18.84 26.83
N PRO A 28 5.04 18.12 27.95
CA PRO A 28 5.11 16.65 27.97
C PRO A 28 3.79 15.95 27.56
N THR A 29 2.66 16.66 27.71
CA THR A 29 1.32 16.23 27.35
C THR A 29 1.01 16.35 25.86
N ASP A 30 1.87 17.02 25.08
CA ASP A 30 1.66 17.17 23.65
C ASP A 30 1.77 15.82 22.93
N SER A 31 1.00 15.71 21.85
CA SER A 31 1.01 14.53 20.99
C SER A 31 2.34 14.38 20.24
N LEU A 32 2.69 13.13 19.89
CA LEU A 32 3.81 12.89 18.98
C LEU A 32 3.63 13.57 17.62
N LYS A 33 2.39 13.75 17.16
CA LYS A 33 2.09 14.47 15.92
C LYS A 33 2.52 15.95 15.97
N SER A 34 2.39 16.60 17.13
CA SER A 34 2.87 17.98 17.34
C SER A 34 4.39 18.08 17.17
N LEU A 35 5.14 17.10 17.70
CA LEU A 35 6.59 17.02 17.51
C LEU A 35 6.95 16.83 16.03
N TYR A 36 6.27 15.92 15.34
CA TYR A 36 6.47 15.71 13.90
C TYR A 36 6.20 16.98 13.08
N THR A 37 5.17 17.74 13.44
CA THR A 37 4.80 19.00 12.77
C THR A 37 5.91 20.04 12.96
N ARG A 38 6.41 20.23 14.18
CA ARG A 38 7.54 21.16 14.42
C ARG A 38 8.81 20.76 13.68
N VAL A 39 9.13 19.47 13.62
CA VAL A 39 10.30 19.00 12.85
C VAL A 39 10.08 19.19 11.34
N ALA A 40 8.86 18.98 10.85
CA ALA A 40 8.49 19.24 9.47
C ALA A 40 8.66 20.72 9.10
N ASP A 41 8.21 21.63 9.97
CA ASP A 41 8.33 23.08 9.77
C ASP A 41 9.80 23.53 9.70
N ILE A 42 10.66 22.99 10.57
CA ILE A 42 12.11 23.28 10.56
C ILE A 42 12.76 22.76 9.28
N THR A 43 12.49 21.51 8.93
CA THR A 43 13.16 20.84 7.80
C THR A 43 12.59 21.21 6.44
N GLY A 44 11.39 21.80 6.38
CA GLY A 44 10.62 22.02 5.15
C GLY A 44 10.15 20.71 4.49
N LEU A 45 10.21 19.59 5.20
CA LEU A 45 9.83 18.27 4.68
C LEU A 45 8.45 17.86 5.21
N SER A 46 7.66 17.17 4.38
CA SER A 46 6.39 16.60 4.82
C SER A 46 6.59 15.61 5.98
N ILE A 47 5.67 15.63 6.95
CA ILE A 47 5.58 14.69 8.08
C ILE A 47 5.72 13.23 7.62
N HIS A 48 5.12 12.86 6.48
CA HIS A 48 5.15 11.49 5.96
C HIS A 48 6.54 11.05 5.49
N ARG A 49 7.44 11.99 5.16
CA ARG A 49 8.82 11.69 4.78
C ARG A 49 9.74 11.54 5.98
N LEU A 50 9.32 12.00 7.16
CA LEU A 50 10.13 11.99 8.36
C LEU A 50 9.95 10.69 9.13
N ARG A 51 11.05 10.20 9.68
CA ARG A 51 11.05 9.16 10.72
C ARG A 51 11.78 9.70 11.93
N LEU A 52 11.08 9.80 13.04
CA LEU A 52 11.64 10.17 14.34
C LEU A 52 11.93 8.92 15.15
N THR A 53 13.16 8.81 15.65
CA THR A 53 13.56 7.74 16.56
C THR A 53 14.31 8.32 17.74
N TYR A 54 14.21 7.71 18.91
CA TYR A 54 15.06 8.06 20.04
C TYR A 54 15.72 6.78 20.60
N LYS A 55 16.86 6.93 21.26
CA LYS A 55 17.55 5.78 21.88
C LYS A 55 16.83 5.40 23.17
N SER A 56 16.63 4.10 23.38
CA SER A 56 16.00 3.63 24.62
C SER A 56 16.84 4.04 25.84
N PRO A 57 16.20 4.53 26.92
CA PRO A 57 16.91 4.85 28.17
C PRO A 57 17.51 3.61 28.84
N THR A 58 16.91 2.44 28.62
CA THR A 58 17.34 1.17 29.23
C THR A 58 18.39 0.44 28.41
N ASN A 59 18.48 0.70 27.10
CA ASN A 59 19.45 0.06 26.22
C ASN A 59 19.77 0.95 25.01
N ALA A 60 20.97 1.54 25.00
CA ALA A 60 21.43 2.47 23.97
C ALA A 60 21.55 1.84 22.56
N ALA A 61 21.53 0.51 22.42
CA ALA A 61 21.51 -0.18 21.14
C ALA A 61 20.12 -0.17 20.47
N ILE A 62 19.06 0.04 21.24
CA ILE A 62 17.67 0.00 20.76
C ILE A 62 17.25 1.42 20.33
N ASN A 63 16.76 1.54 19.10
CA ASN A 63 16.11 2.75 18.62
C ASN A 63 14.60 2.55 18.65
N ILE A 64 13.90 3.38 19.42
CA ILE A 64 12.45 3.35 19.51
C ILE A 64 11.88 4.31 18.47
N HIS A 65 10.94 3.81 17.66
CA HIS A 65 10.23 4.60 16.66
C HIS A 65 9.10 5.39 17.33
N LEU A 66 9.08 6.70 17.10
CA LEU A 66 7.98 7.56 17.54
C LEU A 66 6.92 7.58 16.45
N ASP A 67 5.77 6.94 16.69
CA ASP A 67 4.72 6.84 15.69
C ASP A 67 3.75 8.03 15.81
N PRO A 68 3.69 8.96 14.82
CA PRO A 68 2.79 10.12 14.87
C PRO A 68 1.31 9.72 14.80
N ALA A 69 1.05 8.47 14.46
CA ALA A 69 -0.24 7.93 14.13
C ALA A 69 -0.94 7.29 15.37
N LYS A 70 -0.22 7.20 16.50
CA LYS A 70 -0.77 6.87 17.83
C LYS A 70 -1.34 8.12 18.49
N GLU A 71 -2.63 8.38 18.29
CA GLU A 71 -3.29 9.59 18.79
C GLU A 71 -3.24 9.75 20.32
N SER A 72 -3.22 8.64 21.07
CA SER A 72 -3.13 8.67 22.54
C SER A 72 -1.71 8.79 23.09
N ALA A 73 -0.68 8.74 22.23
CA ALA A 73 0.71 8.80 22.65
C ALA A 73 1.16 10.26 22.80
N THR A 74 1.43 10.64 24.04
CA THR A 74 2.10 11.90 24.40
C THR A 74 3.62 11.72 24.43
N LEU A 75 4.36 12.83 24.44
CA LEU A 75 5.82 12.83 24.61
C LEU A 75 6.24 12.05 25.87
N ASP A 76 5.53 12.26 26.99
CA ASP A 76 5.81 11.58 28.26
C ASP A 76 5.51 10.07 28.19
N SER A 77 4.36 9.69 27.63
CA SER A 77 4.01 8.27 27.45
C SER A 77 4.95 7.52 26.50
N ALA A 78 5.59 8.25 25.57
CA ALA A 78 6.61 7.73 24.69
C ALA A 78 8.00 7.68 25.35
N GLY A 79 8.13 8.11 26.61
CA GLY A 79 9.36 8.06 27.38
C GLY A 79 10.36 9.17 27.06
N LEU A 80 9.93 10.26 26.42
CA LEU A 80 10.77 11.42 26.14
C LEU A 80 10.84 12.33 27.38
N LYS A 81 12.07 12.65 27.80
CA LYS A 81 12.37 13.50 28.95
C LYS A 81 13.19 14.72 28.55
N GLU A 82 13.36 15.66 29.47
CA GLU A 82 14.26 16.80 29.31
C GLU A 82 15.65 16.37 28.80
N GLY A 83 16.15 17.04 27.77
CA GLY A 83 17.45 16.76 27.16
C GLY A 83 17.51 15.52 26.26
N SER A 84 16.40 14.79 26.05
CA SER A 84 16.37 13.62 25.17
C SER A 84 16.75 13.99 23.75
N THR A 85 17.53 13.13 23.09
CA THR A 85 17.93 13.34 21.69
C THR A 85 17.03 12.55 20.74
N VAL A 86 16.29 13.27 19.91
CA VAL A 86 15.47 12.71 18.84
C VAL A 86 16.26 12.74 17.54
N HIS A 87 16.40 11.57 16.93
CA HIS A 87 17.06 11.37 15.64
C HIS A 87 16.03 11.44 14.51
N VAL A 88 16.23 12.38 13.59
CA VAL A 88 15.38 12.60 12.42
C VAL A 88 16.02 11.95 11.20
N LYS A 89 15.22 11.21 10.43
CA LYS A 89 15.64 10.63 9.15
C LYS A 89 14.62 10.96 8.05
N ASP A 90 15.10 11.47 6.92
CA ASP A 90 14.30 11.56 5.68
C ASP A 90 14.27 10.20 4.98
N LEU A 91 13.05 9.71 4.74
CA LEU A 91 12.76 8.44 4.08
C LEU A 91 12.79 8.54 2.55
N GLY A 92 12.94 9.74 1.98
CA GLY A 92 12.78 9.98 0.54
C GLY A 92 11.32 10.21 0.16
N PRO A 93 11.02 10.40 -1.14
CA PRO A 93 9.64 10.52 -1.63
C PRO A 93 8.78 9.33 -1.18
N GLN A 94 7.60 9.63 -0.67
CA GLN A 94 6.65 8.64 -0.15
C GLN A 94 5.33 8.73 -0.92
N LEU A 95 4.65 7.60 -1.07
CA LEU A 95 3.30 7.50 -1.62
C LEU A 95 2.36 6.85 -0.62
N ALA A 96 1.11 7.31 -0.57
CA ALA A 96 0.10 6.70 0.26
C ALA A 96 -0.18 5.26 -0.18
N TRP A 97 -0.32 4.33 0.77
CA TRP A 97 -0.57 2.92 0.44
C TRP A 97 -1.83 2.73 -0.40
N ARG A 98 -2.91 3.48 -0.11
CA ARG A 98 -4.14 3.44 -0.90
C ARG A 98 -3.86 3.74 -2.39
N THR A 99 -3.11 4.80 -2.67
CA THR A 99 -2.74 5.19 -4.04
C THR A 99 -1.93 4.09 -4.72
N VAL A 100 -1.03 3.46 -3.98
CA VAL A 100 -0.18 2.40 -4.53
C VAL A 100 -1.01 1.17 -4.91
N TYR A 101 -1.91 0.71 -4.03
CA TYR A 101 -2.80 -0.41 -4.35
C TYR A 101 -3.71 -0.12 -5.56
N ILE A 102 -4.25 1.11 -5.66
CA ILE A 102 -5.03 1.51 -6.83
C ILE A 102 -4.20 1.40 -8.11
N ILE A 103 -2.96 1.89 -8.11
CA ILE A 103 -2.10 1.80 -9.30
C ILE A 103 -1.73 0.35 -9.62
N GLU A 104 -1.48 -0.48 -8.60
CA GLU A 104 -1.18 -1.90 -8.77
C GLU A 104 -2.33 -2.67 -9.44
N TYR A 105 -3.57 -2.45 -9.00
CA TYR A 105 -4.75 -3.17 -9.47
C TYR A 105 -5.36 -2.58 -10.75
N LEU A 106 -5.13 -1.30 -11.03
CA LEU A 106 -5.52 -0.67 -12.30
C LEU A 106 -4.91 -1.38 -13.52
N GLY A 107 -3.70 -1.93 -13.40
CA GLY A 107 -3.01 -2.62 -14.50
C GLY A 107 -3.84 -3.77 -15.09
N PRO A 108 -4.08 -4.85 -14.34
CA PRO A 108 -4.94 -5.94 -14.80
C PRO A 108 -6.34 -5.47 -15.23
N LEU A 109 -6.92 -4.49 -14.51
CA LEU A 109 -8.24 -3.94 -14.83
C LEU A 109 -8.31 -3.35 -16.24
N LEU A 110 -7.24 -2.70 -16.71
CA LEU A 110 -7.13 -2.16 -18.06
C LEU A 110 -6.66 -3.20 -19.07
N ILE A 111 -5.64 -3.99 -18.72
CA ILE A 111 -4.98 -4.92 -19.64
C ILE A 111 -5.94 -6.00 -20.13
N HIS A 112 -6.79 -6.56 -19.27
CA HIS A 112 -7.69 -7.65 -19.66
C HIS A 112 -8.71 -7.22 -20.74
N PRO A 113 -9.54 -6.17 -20.53
CA PRO A 113 -10.43 -5.67 -21.56
C PRO A 113 -9.67 -5.17 -22.79
N LEU A 114 -8.58 -4.42 -22.60
CA LEU A 114 -7.82 -3.85 -23.70
C LEU A 114 -7.30 -4.96 -24.63
N THR A 115 -6.78 -6.04 -24.05
CA THR A 115 -6.25 -7.18 -24.81
C THR A 115 -7.36 -7.94 -25.54
N LEU A 116 -8.45 -8.27 -24.85
CA LEU A 116 -9.52 -9.09 -25.40
C LEU A 116 -10.30 -8.36 -26.51
N PHE A 117 -10.61 -7.08 -26.32
CA PHE A 117 -11.49 -6.34 -27.21
C PHE A 117 -10.77 -5.55 -28.30
N TYR A 118 -9.53 -5.09 -28.07
CA TYR A 118 -8.86 -4.16 -28.99
C TYR A 118 -7.51 -4.65 -29.50
N LEU A 119 -6.66 -5.23 -28.64
CA LEU A 119 -5.28 -5.56 -29.05
C LEU A 119 -5.12 -6.96 -29.65
N ARG A 120 -6.11 -7.84 -29.49
CA ARG A 120 -6.10 -9.23 -29.95
C ARG A 120 -5.58 -9.40 -31.40
N PRO A 121 -6.10 -8.65 -32.40
CA PRO A 121 -5.66 -8.76 -33.79
C PRO A 121 -4.18 -8.39 -34.02
N TYR A 122 -3.62 -7.55 -33.15
CA TYR A 122 -2.23 -7.09 -33.24
C TYR A 122 -1.26 -7.99 -32.48
N ILE A 123 -1.75 -8.77 -31.51
CA ILE A 123 -0.92 -9.64 -30.65
C ILE A 123 -0.86 -11.06 -31.20
N TYR A 124 -1.96 -11.61 -31.71
CA TYR A 124 -2.01 -13.00 -32.17
C TYR A 124 -2.30 -13.12 -33.66
N LYS A 125 -1.61 -14.06 -34.30
CA LYS A 125 -1.88 -14.44 -35.69
C LYS A 125 -3.31 -14.95 -35.82
N ASN A 126 -4.00 -14.54 -36.88
CA ASN A 126 -5.36 -14.95 -37.25
C ASN A 126 -6.45 -14.59 -36.21
N ALA A 127 -6.15 -13.75 -35.20
CA ALA A 127 -7.15 -13.33 -34.21
C ALA A 127 -8.26 -12.43 -34.80
N ALA A 128 -8.01 -11.80 -35.95
CA ALA A 128 -9.04 -11.03 -36.67
C ALA A 128 -10.14 -11.93 -37.27
N GLU A 129 -9.80 -13.19 -37.56
CA GLU A 129 -10.70 -14.15 -38.20
C GLU A 129 -11.43 -15.03 -37.17
N VAL A 130 -10.90 -15.11 -35.94
CA VAL A 130 -11.44 -15.94 -34.87
C VAL A 130 -11.96 -15.08 -33.72
N ALA A 131 -13.28 -14.95 -33.65
CA ALA A 131 -13.96 -14.27 -32.56
C ALA A 131 -13.63 -14.93 -31.20
N PRO A 132 -13.51 -14.16 -30.10
CA PRO A 132 -13.29 -14.74 -28.78
C PRO A 132 -14.46 -15.64 -28.36
N SER A 133 -14.16 -16.72 -27.64
CA SER A 133 -15.18 -17.64 -27.14
C SER A 133 -15.94 -17.05 -25.93
N SER A 134 -17.15 -17.57 -25.66
CA SER A 134 -17.90 -17.24 -24.44
C SER A 134 -17.11 -17.50 -23.16
N LEU A 135 -16.24 -18.52 -23.16
CA LEU A 135 -15.37 -18.81 -22.01
C LEU A 135 -14.27 -17.75 -21.86
N GLN A 136 -13.69 -17.22 -22.95
CA GLN A 136 -12.73 -16.13 -22.87
C GLN A 136 -13.36 -14.84 -22.34
N TYR A 137 -14.59 -14.52 -22.77
CA TYR A 137 -15.35 -13.41 -22.21
C TYR A 137 -15.62 -13.61 -20.72
N LEU A 138 -16.09 -14.80 -20.32
CA LEU A 138 -16.33 -15.12 -18.92
C LEU A 138 -15.06 -14.96 -18.06
N LEU A 139 -13.92 -15.50 -18.51
CA LEU A 139 -12.65 -15.37 -17.81
C LEU A 139 -12.21 -13.91 -17.68
N CYS A 140 -12.42 -13.10 -18.72
CA CYS A 140 -12.19 -11.66 -18.64
C CYS A 140 -13.09 -10.99 -17.60
N TYR A 141 -14.39 -11.29 -17.60
CA TYR A 141 -15.32 -10.69 -16.65
C TYR A 141 -15.00 -11.06 -15.21
N ILE A 142 -14.71 -12.32 -14.89
CA ILE A 142 -14.38 -12.72 -13.51
C ILE A 142 -13.07 -12.09 -13.04
N LEU A 143 -12.06 -11.94 -13.90
CA LEU A 143 -10.80 -11.28 -13.56
C LEU A 143 -11.02 -9.78 -13.33
N VAL A 144 -11.77 -9.11 -14.21
CA VAL A 144 -12.13 -7.71 -14.05
C VAL A 144 -12.94 -7.51 -12.76
N LEU A 145 -13.93 -8.36 -12.48
CA LEU A 145 -14.72 -8.31 -11.26
C LEU A 145 -13.87 -8.52 -10.01
N HIS A 146 -12.91 -9.45 -10.03
CA HIS A 146 -11.92 -9.62 -8.97
C HIS A 146 -11.18 -8.30 -8.70
N PHE A 147 -10.60 -7.68 -9.72
CA PHE A 147 -9.83 -6.44 -9.53
C PHE A 147 -10.71 -5.25 -9.15
N ILE A 148 -11.94 -5.12 -9.67
CA ILE A 148 -12.91 -4.12 -9.21
C ILE A 148 -13.19 -4.30 -7.71
N LYS A 149 -13.44 -5.54 -7.29
CA LYS A 149 -13.66 -5.85 -5.88
C LYS A 149 -12.43 -5.48 -5.04
N ARG A 150 -11.21 -5.77 -5.51
CA ARG A 150 -9.96 -5.37 -4.83
C ARG A 150 -9.82 -3.84 -4.72
N GLU A 151 -10.21 -3.08 -5.74
CA GLU A 151 -10.21 -1.62 -5.72
C GLU A 151 -11.21 -1.06 -4.70
N LEU A 152 -12.44 -1.59 -4.72
CA LEU A 152 -13.48 -1.20 -3.76
C LEU A 152 -13.04 -1.54 -2.32
N GLU A 153 -12.44 -2.70 -2.11
CA GLU A 153 -11.87 -3.06 -0.81
C GLU A 153 -10.75 -2.11 -0.39
N THR A 154 -9.87 -1.72 -1.31
CA THR A 154 -8.77 -0.77 -1.05
C THR A 154 -9.29 0.60 -0.62
N ILE A 155 -10.41 1.05 -1.21
CA ILE A 155 -11.01 2.36 -0.92
C ILE A 155 -11.84 2.31 0.37
N PHE A 156 -12.69 1.30 0.54
CA PHE A 156 -13.75 1.28 1.55
C PHE A 156 -13.50 0.33 2.74
N VAL A 157 -12.67 -0.69 2.56
CA VAL A 157 -12.46 -1.75 3.56
C VAL A 157 -11.08 -1.67 4.21
N HIS A 158 -10.03 -1.47 3.43
CA HIS A 158 -8.66 -1.51 3.91
C HIS A 158 -8.33 -0.29 4.77
N GLN A 159 -7.74 -0.59 5.92
CA GLN A 159 -7.04 0.37 6.76
C GLN A 159 -5.55 0.04 6.70
N PHE A 160 -4.69 1.02 6.52
CA PHE A 160 -3.25 0.79 6.42
C PHE A 160 -2.58 1.08 7.75
N SER A 161 -1.68 0.21 8.20
CA SER A 161 -0.92 0.41 9.44
C SER A 161 0.10 1.53 9.30
N LEU A 162 0.77 1.58 8.16
CA LEU A 162 1.63 2.69 7.77
C LEU A 162 0.84 3.61 6.84
N ALA A 163 1.03 4.92 6.96
CA ALA A 163 0.39 5.87 6.05
C ALA A 163 0.96 5.77 4.62
N THR A 164 2.26 5.52 4.50
CA THR A 164 2.97 5.61 3.22
C THR A 164 4.04 4.53 3.02
N MET A 165 4.52 4.42 1.77
CA MET A 165 5.66 3.62 1.36
C MET A 165 6.64 4.40 0.47
N PRO A 166 7.92 3.98 0.38
CA PRO A 166 8.88 4.62 -0.51
C PRO A 166 8.41 4.56 -1.97
N ALA A 167 8.35 5.72 -2.64
CA ALA A 167 7.74 5.85 -3.96
C ALA A 167 8.34 4.90 -5.00
N ARG A 168 9.66 4.68 -4.97
CA ARG A 168 10.36 3.75 -5.88
C ARG A 168 9.84 2.31 -5.86
N ASN A 169 9.22 1.88 -4.78
CA ASN A 169 8.72 0.52 -4.64
C ASN A 169 7.47 0.29 -5.51
N ILE A 170 6.77 1.37 -5.93
CA ILE A 170 5.59 1.25 -6.80
C ILE A 170 5.89 0.49 -8.08
N PHE A 171 7.07 0.67 -8.66
CA PHE A 171 7.46 -0.03 -9.89
C PHE A 171 7.55 -1.53 -9.69
N ARG A 172 8.12 -1.98 -8.56
CA ARG A 172 8.26 -3.42 -8.27
C ARG A 172 6.91 -4.05 -7.99
N ASN A 173 6.08 -3.38 -7.19
CA ASN A 173 4.76 -3.90 -6.87
C ASN A 173 3.85 -3.90 -8.11
N SER A 174 3.86 -2.82 -8.89
CA SER A 174 3.07 -2.71 -10.11
C SER A 174 3.55 -3.71 -11.16
N ALA A 175 4.87 -3.90 -11.33
CA ALA A 175 5.40 -4.88 -12.26
C ALA A 175 4.87 -6.30 -11.97
N HIS A 176 4.73 -6.69 -10.70
CA HIS A 176 4.14 -7.96 -10.33
C HIS A 176 2.72 -8.11 -10.90
N TYR A 177 1.83 -7.16 -10.61
CA TYR A 177 0.43 -7.25 -11.07
C TYR A 177 0.28 -6.99 -12.56
N TRP A 178 0.90 -5.95 -13.10
CA TRP A 178 0.77 -5.56 -14.49
C TRP A 178 1.38 -6.60 -15.44
N ILE A 179 2.53 -7.17 -15.10
CA ILE A 179 3.20 -8.15 -15.97
C ILE A 179 2.64 -9.54 -15.73
N LEU A 180 2.62 -10.04 -14.49
CA LEU A 180 2.23 -11.43 -14.24
C LEU A 180 0.73 -11.62 -14.29
N SER A 181 -0.06 -10.76 -13.63
CA SER A 181 -1.52 -10.91 -13.66
C SER A 181 -2.15 -10.27 -14.89
N GLY A 182 -1.63 -9.14 -15.36
CA GLY A 182 -2.15 -8.44 -16.54
C GLY A 182 -1.66 -9.12 -17.81
N LEU A 183 -0.43 -8.80 -18.24
CA LEU A 183 0.09 -9.18 -19.54
C LEU A 183 0.21 -10.69 -19.73
N ASN A 184 0.78 -11.41 -18.77
CA ASN A 184 1.05 -12.84 -18.92
C ASN A 184 -0.25 -13.66 -18.97
N VAL A 185 -1.19 -13.44 -18.05
CA VAL A 185 -2.50 -14.12 -18.10
C VAL A 185 -3.27 -13.71 -19.35
N ALA A 186 -3.33 -12.43 -19.70
CA ALA A 186 -4.03 -11.97 -20.89
C ALA A 186 -3.45 -12.58 -22.17
N TYR A 187 -2.12 -12.69 -22.26
CA TYR A 187 -1.40 -13.29 -23.39
C TYR A 187 -1.82 -14.76 -23.62
N TRP A 188 -1.89 -15.56 -22.55
CA TRP A 188 -2.19 -16.98 -22.69
C TRP A 188 -3.67 -17.28 -22.80
N VAL A 189 -4.51 -16.57 -22.04
CA VAL A 189 -5.96 -16.85 -21.98
C VAL A 189 -6.66 -16.36 -23.25
N TYR A 190 -6.23 -15.23 -23.80
CA TYR A 190 -6.90 -14.62 -24.95
C TYR A 190 -6.28 -14.99 -26.29
N SER A 191 -5.33 -15.92 -26.36
CA SER A 191 -4.90 -16.45 -27.66
C SER A 191 -6.06 -17.20 -28.36
N PRO A 192 -6.20 -17.13 -29.70
CA PRO A 192 -7.10 -17.98 -30.47
C PRO A 192 -6.82 -19.48 -30.31
N SER A 193 -5.59 -19.86 -29.94
CA SER A 193 -5.17 -21.25 -29.71
C SER A 193 -5.25 -21.68 -28.24
N ALA A 194 -5.76 -20.82 -27.35
CA ALA A 194 -5.86 -21.12 -25.93
C ALA A 194 -6.88 -22.24 -25.68
N LYS A 195 -6.72 -23.03 -24.61
CA LYS A 195 -7.76 -23.99 -24.17
C LYS A 195 -9.09 -23.30 -23.84
N ALA A 196 -9.04 -22.02 -23.48
CA ALA A 196 -10.21 -21.19 -23.26
C ALA A 196 -10.95 -20.85 -24.57
N ALA A 197 -10.28 -20.84 -25.72
CA ALA A 197 -10.85 -20.60 -27.05
C ALA A 197 -11.58 -21.84 -27.58
N THR A 198 -12.61 -22.28 -26.87
CA THR A 198 -13.43 -23.45 -27.22
C THR A 198 -14.91 -23.08 -27.28
N THR A 199 -15.65 -23.71 -28.18
CA THR A 199 -17.12 -23.64 -28.25
C THR A 199 -17.82 -24.62 -27.31
N SER A 200 -17.08 -25.62 -26.81
CA SER A 200 -17.60 -26.71 -25.97
C SER A 200 -16.80 -26.79 -24.67
N PRO A 201 -17.01 -25.87 -23.71
CA PRO A 201 -16.30 -25.89 -22.44
C PRO A 201 -16.69 -27.13 -21.63
N ASN A 202 -15.71 -27.78 -20.98
CA ASN A 202 -15.97 -28.95 -20.12
C ASN A 202 -16.75 -28.51 -18.86
N PRO A 203 -18.02 -28.93 -18.68
CA PRO A 203 -18.84 -28.51 -17.54
C PRO A 203 -18.26 -28.95 -16.19
N LEU A 204 -17.56 -30.09 -16.16
CA LEU A 204 -16.95 -30.65 -14.95
C LEU A 204 -15.75 -29.83 -14.47
N LEU A 205 -15.14 -29.01 -15.33
CA LEU A 205 -14.09 -28.08 -14.93
C LEU A 205 -14.65 -26.68 -14.71
N LEU A 206 -15.57 -26.24 -15.58
CA LEU A 206 -16.13 -24.89 -15.54
C LEU A 206 -16.91 -24.62 -14.24
N TYR A 207 -17.90 -25.45 -13.92
CA TYR A 207 -18.77 -25.17 -12.78
C TYR A 207 -18.06 -25.29 -11.42
N PRO A 208 -17.25 -26.33 -11.15
CA PRO A 208 -16.47 -26.37 -9.91
C PRO A 208 -15.44 -25.24 -9.83
N GLY A 209 -14.81 -24.87 -10.96
CA GLY A 209 -13.88 -23.74 -11.00
C GLY A 209 -14.54 -22.41 -10.66
N LEU A 210 -15.74 -22.14 -11.21
CA LEU A 210 -16.52 -20.95 -10.88
C LEU A 210 -16.99 -20.95 -9.42
N LEU A 211 -17.45 -22.09 -8.91
CA LEU A 211 -17.84 -22.23 -7.51
C LEU A 211 -16.66 -21.93 -6.58
N LEU A 212 -15.48 -22.49 -6.86
CA LEU A 212 -14.27 -22.27 -6.09
C LEU A 212 -13.83 -20.79 -6.15
N PHE A 213 -13.93 -20.16 -7.33
CA PHE A 213 -13.64 -18.74 -7.50
C PHE A 213 -14.58 -17.87 -6.63
N ILE A 214 -15.89 -18.09 -6.71
CA ILE A 214 -16.88 -17.33 -5.94
C ILE A 214 -16.67 -17.55 -4.43
N ALA A 215 -16.49 -18.80 -4.01
CA ALA A 215 -16.21 -19.12 -2.61
C ALA A 215 -14.93 -18.44 -2.12
N GLY A 216 -13.87 -18.42 -2.95
CA GLY A 216 -12.61 -17.73 -2.69
C GLY A 216 -12.79 -16.22 -2.54
N GLU A 217 -13.56 -15.59 -3.43
CA GLU A 217 -13.84 -14.15 -3.37
C GLU A 217 -14.58 -13.76 -2.08
N LEU A 218 -15.61 -14.53 -1.72
CA LEU A 218 -16.40 -14.31 -0.51
C LEU A 218 -15.56 -14.53 0.76
N ALA A 219 -14.77 -15.61 0.80
CA ALA A 219 -13.87 -15.89 1.91
C ALA A 219 -12.78 -14.80 2.08
N ASN A 220 -12.24 -14.31 0.96
CA ASN A 220 -11.27 -13.22 0.94
C ASN A 220 -11.89 -11.92 1.47
N PHE A 221 -13.09 -11.56 1.01
CA PHE A 221 -13.82 -10.39 1.50
C PHE A 221 -14.14 -10.48 2.99
N ASN A 222 -14.61 -11.65 3.46
CA ASN A 222 -14.90 -11.88 4.87
C ASN A 222 -13.64 -11.68 5.75
N THR A 223 -12.49 -12.15 5.28
CA THR A 223 -11.20 -11.93 5.94
C THR A 223 -10.86 -10.45 6.02
N HIS A 224 -10.99 -9.69 4.93
CA HIS A 224 -10.72 -8.25 4.98
C HIS A 224 -11.66 -7.49 5.90
N MET A 225 -12.94 -7.84 5.94
CA MET A 225 -13.90 -7.25 6.87
C MET A 225 -13.54 -7.56 8.32
N THR A 226 -13.08 -8.78 8.60
CA THR A 226 -12.58 -9.17 9.92
C THR A 226 -11.35 -8.35 10.31
N LEU A 227 -10.36 -8.24 9.42
CA LEU A 227 -9.15 -7.43 9.64
C LEU A 227 -9.46 -5.94 9.84
N LYS A 228 -10.47 -5.41 9.15
CA LYS A 228 -10.97 -4.05 9.39
C LYS A 228 -11.54 -3.89 10.80
N ARG A 229 -12.33 -4.85 11.29
CA ARG A 229 -12.95 -4.81 12.63
C ARG A 229 -11.96 -4.94 13.77
N LEU A 230 -10.83 -5.61 13.56
CA LEU A 230 -9.76 -5.71 14.56
C LEU A 230 -9.06 -4.36 14.83
N ARG A 231 -9.28 -3.36 13.97
CA ARG A 231 -8.69 -2.02 14.12
C ARG A 231 -9.75 -1.05 14.63
N LYS A 232 -9.37 -0.21 15.59
CA LYS A 232 -10.25 0.86 16.08
C LYS A 232 -10.51 1.85 14.92
N PRO A 233 -11.76 2.33 14.74
CA PRO A 233 -12.05 3.38 13.77
C PRO A 233 -11.14 4.60 14.03
N GLY A 234 -10.41 5.06 13.01
CA GLY A 234 -9.50 6.21 13.11
C GLY A 234 -8.08 5.91 13.61
N SER A 235 -7.79 4.71 14.12
CA SER A 235 -6.42 4.38 14.56
C SER A 235 -5.57 3.83 13.41
N THR A 236 -4.47 4.50 13.13
CA THR A 236 -3.26 3.90 12.54
C THR A 236 -2.60 3.01 13.61
N ALA A 237 -2.16 1.81 13.21
CA ALA A 237 -1.75 0.73 14.12
C ALA A 237 -0.57 1.12 15.03
N PRO A 238 -0.38 0.41 16.17
CA PRO A 238 0.71 0.70 17.10
C PRO A 238 2.12 0.31 16.62
#